data_AF-A0A4P8HV69-F1
#
_entry.id   AF-A0A4P8HV69-F1
#
_cell.length_a   1.000
_cell.length_b   1.000
_cell.length_c   1.000
_cell.angle_alpha   90.00
_cell.angle_beta   90.00
_cell.angle_gamma   90.00
#
_symmetry.space_group_name_H-M   'P 1'
#
loop_
_entity.id
_entity.type
_entity.pdbx_description
1 polymer ?
#
loop_
_entity_poly.entity_id
_entity_poly.type
_entity_poly.pdbx_seq_one_letter_code
_entity_poly.pdbx_strand_id
1 'polypeptide(L)'
;MEPVRQAIAARDAGDYAEALRVLQGIADDLRRENPGLPPLPFRVMFEWGRLIEVHPPARAALEALRDEHVHRLQQGDADSAQVEFDGSRHSRFWDIAWFNDTLADSRSTYEVFLHLLRATPEVAARCSSRALPAIVEQGDYALAGHYLPDPLARLGELNATAQWSPLLPAGSRAPHLAAMLTGYTNDLRLRSAILHGLGRHAEAAALRVTGLAGIESEELRALAERNLADPDAIGRLIGEHQVSLPPPTE
;
A
#
# COMPACT_ATOMS: atom_id res chain seq x y z
N MET A 1 14.93 5.81 17.44
CA MET A 1 15.08 4.41 17.00
C MET A 1 16.56 4.02 16.88
N GLU A 2 17.25 3.89 18.01
CA GLU A 2 18.64 3.36 18.04
C GLU A 2 18.74 1.93 17.45
N PRO A 3 17.81 1.00 17.76
CA PRO A 3 17.91 -0.38 17.26
C PRO A 3 17.85 -0.47 15.73
N VAL A 4 17.04 0.36 15.07
CA VAL A 4 16.98 0.38 13.60
C VAL A 4 18.30 0.87 12.99
N ARG A 5 18.98 1.83 13.63
CA ARG A 5 20.32 2.26 13.18
C ARG A 5 21.35 1.15 13.32
N GLN A 6 21.27 0.35 14.39
CA GLN A 6 22.11 -0.83 14.57
C GLN A 6 21.85 -1.89 13.49
N ALA A 7 20.59 -2.19 13.17
CA ALA A 7 20.25 -3.14 12.09
C ALA A 7 20.80 -2.70 10.73
N ILE A 8 20.72 -1.40 10.43
CA ILE A 8 21.29 -0.81 9.20
C ILE A 8 22.80 -0.99 9.18
N ALA A 9 23.50 -0.63 10.27
CA ALA A 9 24.95 -0.75 10.35
C ALA A 9 25.43 -2.21 10.21
N ALA A 10 24.73 -3.15 10.84
CA ALA A 10 25.02 -4.59 10.71
C ALA A 10 24.86 -5.06 9.26
N ARG A 11 23.75 -4.71 8.59
CA ARG A 11 23.56 -5.06 7.18
C ARG A 11 24.62 -4.44 6.29
N ASP A 12 24.94 -3.17 6.48
CA ASP A 12 25.94 -2.45 5.66
C ASP A 12 27.36 -3.02 5.87
N ALA A 13 27.63 -3.63 7.03
CA ALA A 13 28.83 -4.40 7.31
C ALA A 13 28.81 -5.85 6.77
N GLY A 14 27.69 -6.29 6.17
CA GLY A 14 27.50 -7.66 5.69
C GLY A 14 27.12 -8.67 6.78
N ASP A 15 26.92 -8.23 8.02
CA ASP A 15 26.44 -9.07 9.13
C ASP A 15 24.91 -9.16 9.12
N TYR A 16 24.39 -9.89 8.13
CA TYR A 16 22.96 -10.05 7.92
C TYR A 16 22.25 -10.80 9.06
N ALA A 17 22.97 -11.68 9.76
CA ALA A 17 22.42 -12.42 10.90
C ALA A 17 22.18 -11.49 12.09
N GLU A 18 23.13 -10.59 12.39
CA GLU A 18 22.95 -9.56 13.41
C GLU A 18 21.85 -8.57 13.02
N ALA A 19 21.80 -8.13 11.76
CA ALA A 19 20.73 -7.27 11.27
C ALA A 19 19.35 -7.91 11.50
N LEU A 20 19.19 -9.19 11.14
CA LEU A 20 17.95 -9.95 11.39
C LEU A 20 17.63 -10.03 12.88
N ARG A 21 18.61 -10.39 13.71
CA ARG A 21 18.43 -10.52 15.17
C ARG A 21 17.93 -9.22 15.79
N VAL A 22 18.46 -8.08 15.36
CA VAL A 22 18.02 -6.76 15.85
C VAL A 22 16.60 -6.45 15.41
N LEU A 23 16.24 -6.71 14.16
CA LEU A 23 14.87 -6.49 13.67
C LEU A 23 13.86 -7.39 14.38
N GLN A 24 14.19 -8.67 14.61
CA GLN A 24 13.38 -9.60 15.41
C GLN A 24 13.20 -9.10 16.84
N GLY A 25 14.27 -8.59 17.47
CA GLY A 25 14.19 -7.99 18.79
C GLY A 25 13.19 -6.85 18.86
N ILE A 26 13.16 -5.96 17.86
CA ILE A 26 12.15 -4.89 17.79
C ILE A 26 10.73 -5.45 17.70
N ALA A 27 10.51 -6.48 16.86
CA ALA A 27 9.21 -7.12 16.72
C ALA A 27 8.76 -7.80 18.03
N ASP A 28 9.68 -8.47 18.72
CA ASP A 28 9.43 -9.13 20.00
C ASP A 28 9.12 -8.12 21.12
N ASP A 29 9.82 -6.99 21.15
CA ASP A 29 9.57 -5.89 22.09
C ASP A 29 8.15 -5.34 21.90
N LEU A 30 7.76 -5.05 20.66
CA LEU A 30 6.41 -4.58 20.31
C LEU A 30 5.34 -5.60 20.71
N ARG A 31 5.59 -6.89 20.49
CA ARG A 31 4.68 -7.98 20.90
C ARG A 31 4.53 -8.03 22.42
N ARG A 32 5.63 -7.88 23.17
CA ARG A 32 5.61 -7.90 24.64
C ARG A 32 4.84 -6.71 25.21
N GLU A 33 4.96 -5.55 24.58
CA GLU A 33 4.25 -4.33 24.99
C GLU A 33 2.76 -4.40 24.65
N ASN A 34 2.40 -5.03 23.52
CA ASN A 34 1.02 -5.14 23.10
C ASN A 34 0.66 -6.54 22.56
N PRO A 35 -0.05 -7.36 23.36
CA PRO A 35 -0.46 -8.71 22.97
C PRO A 35 -1.37 -8.77 21.74
N GLY A 36 -1.98 -7.66 21.31
CA GLY A 36 -2.82 -7.58 20.11
C GLY A 36 -2.04 -7.53 18.79
N LEU A 37 -0.71 -7.67 18.82
CA LEU A 37 0.19 -7.62 17.66
C LEU A 37 0.00 -6.34 16.82
N PRO A 38 0.64 -5.23 17.21
CA PRO A 38 0.60 -4.02 16.40
C PRO A 38 1.36 -4.25 15.08
N PRO A 39 1.04 -3.49 14.01
CA PRO A 39 1.87 -3.47 12.82
C PRO A 39 3.32 -3.11 13.18
N LEU A 40 4.25 -3.66 12.40
CA LEU A 40 5.63 -3.22 12.48
C LEU A 40 5.75 -1.77 11.96
N PRO A 41 6.53 -0.90 12.63
CA PRO A 41 6.76 0.45 12.15
C PRO A 41 7.34 0.46 10.73
N PHE A 42 6.97 1.46 9.93
CA PHE A 42 7.36 1.54 8.52
C PHE A 42 8.85 1.34 8.27
N ARG A 43 9.69 2.00 9.08
CA ARG A 43 11.15 1.88 8.95
C ARG A 43 11.65 0.47 9.23
N VAL A 44 11.01 -0.27 10.14
CA VAL A 44 11.36 -1.67 10.44
C VAL A 44 11.00 -2.55 9.24
N MET A 45 9.77 -2.42 8.71
CA MET A 45 9.34 -3.16 7.52
C MET A 45 10.22 -2.87 6.31
N PHE A 46 10.59 -1.60 6.09
CA PHE A 46 11.47 -1.20 4.99
C PHE A 46 12.85 -1.85 5.09
N GLU A 47 13.50 -1.81 6.25
CA GLU A 47 14.81 -2.45 6.41
C GLU A 47 14.72 -3.97 6.33
N TRP A 48 13.63 -4.58 6.80
CA TRP A 48 13.38 -6.00 6.64
C TRP A 48 13.23 -6.40 5.17
N GLY A 49 12.49 -5.61 4.39
CA GLY A 49 12.35 -5.78 2.94
C GLY A 49 13.68 -5.77 2.20
N ARG A 50 14.61 -4.90 2.59
CA ARG A 50 15.98 -4.92 2.03
C ARG A 50 16.77 -6.17 2.45
N LEU A 51 16.52 -6.69 3.65
CA LEU A 51 17.23 -7.85 4.17
C LEU A 51 16.78 -9.16 3.52
N ILE A 52 15.48 -9.32 3.21
CA ILE A 52 14.99 -10.56 2.58
C ILE A 52 15.55 -10.79 1.18
N GLU A 53 16.00 -9.74 0.49
CA GLU A 53 16.62 -9.84 -0.85
C GLU A 53 18.01 -10.50 -0.82
N VAL A 54 18.71 -10.37 0.32
CA VAL A 54 20.12 -10.81 0.44
C VAL A 54 20.32 -11.90 1.50
N HIS A 55 19.34 -12.14 2.37
CA HIS A 55 19.45 -13.07 3.48
C HIS A 55 18.17 -13.92 3.64
N PRO A 56 18.14 -15.15 3.09
CA PRO A 56 16.95 -16.02 3.12
C PRO A 56 16.31 -16.26 4.51
N PRO A 57 17.07 -16.39 5.61
CA PRO A 57 16.48 -16.51 6.95
C PRO A 57 15.58 -15.32 7.34
N ALA A 58 15.85 -14.11 6.81
CA ALA A 58 15.00 -12.95 7.08
C ALA A 58 13.62 -13.09 6.44
N ARG A 59 13.51 -13.74 5.27
CA ARG A 59 12.23 -14.05 4.63
C ARG A 59 11.43 -15.01 5.50
N ALA A 60 12.02 -16.11 5.92
CA ALA A 60 11.35 -17.10 6.77
C ALA A 60 10.88 -16.49 8.10
N ALA A 61 11.67 -15.60 8.70
CA ALA A 61 11.26 -14.88 9.90
C ALA A 61 10.07 -13.94 9.66
N LEU A 62 10.04 -13.24 8.51
CA LEU A 62 8.93 -12.36 8.15
C LEU A 62 7.65 -13.13 7.82
N GLU A 63 7.78 -14.28 7.14
CA GLU A 63 6.67 -15.22 6.89
C GLU A 63 6.08 -15.72 8.22
N ALA A 64 6.90 -16.09 9.20
CA ALA A 64 6.42 -16.52 10.51
C ALA A 64 5.63 -15.41 11.25
N LEU A 65 6.07 -14.15 11.15
CA LEU A 65 5.33 -13.01 11.70
C LEU A 65 3.98 -12.84 11.00
N ARG A 66 3.96 -12.85 9.67
CA ARG A 66 2.73 -12.77 8.88
C ARG A 66 1.77 -13.90 9.26
N ASP A 67 2.27 -15.13 9.33
CA ASP A 67 1.44 -16.32 9.54
C ASP A 67 0.77 -16.29 10.94
N GLU A 68 1.40 -15.65 11.93
CA GLU A 68 0.77 -15.35 13.22
C GLU A 68 -0.45 -14.43 13.06
N HIS A 69 -0.33 -13.36 12.25
CA HIS A 69 -1.47 -12.47 11.96
C HIS A 69 -2.57 -13.19 11.18
N VAL A 70 -2.21 -14.01 10.18
CA VAL A 70 -3.18 -14.79 9.40
C VAL A 70 -3.94 -15.77 10.30
N HIS A 71 -3.23 -16.48 11.18
CA HIS A 71 -3.84 -17.43 12.11
C HIS A 71 -4.87 -16.76 13.02
N ARG A 72 -4.53 -15.60 13.60
CA ARG A 72 -5.45 -14.83 14.44
C ARG A 72 -6.68 -14.33 13.69
N LEU A 73 -6.47 -13.79 12.48
CA LEU A 73 -7.57 -13.34 11.62
C LEU A 73 -8.56 -14.49 11.35
N GLN A 74 -8.05 -15.69 11.06
CA GLN A 74 -8.87 -16.89 10.82
C GLN A 74 -9.61 -17.37 12.08
N GLN A 75 -9.15 -17.01 13.27
CA GLN A 75 -9.83 -17.25 14.55
C GLN A 75 -10.87 -16.17 14.90
N GLY A 76 -11.09 -15.19 14.01
CA GLY A 76 -12.05 -14.10 14.19
C GLY A 76 -11.46 -12.83 14.80
N ASP A 77 -10.15 -12.79 15.08
CA ASP A 77 -9.45 -11.60 15.55
C ASP A 77 -9.09 -10.69 14.37
N ALA A 78 -10.11 -10.00 13.86
CA ALA A 78 -10.03 -9.15 12.67
C ALA A 78 -9.29 -7.82 12.88
N ASP A 79 -9.06 -7.44 14.13
CA ASP A 79 -8.53 -6.14 14.52
C ASP A 79 -7.12 -6.29 15.09
N SER A 80 -6.21 -5.41 14.69
CA SER A 80 -4.87 -5.28 15.27
C SER A 80 -4.90 -4.43 16.54
N ALA A 81 -3.75 -4.36 17.19
CA ALA A 81 -3.56 -3.62 18.43
C ALA A 81 -3.58 -2.09 18.28
N GLN A 82 -3.45 -1.56 17.05
CA GLN A 82 -3.39 -0.13 16.79
C GLN A 82 -4.80 0.48 16.72
N VAL A 83 -4.93 1.70 17.23
CA VAL A 83 -6.15 2.52 17.11
C VAL A 83 -5.86 3.62 16.09
N GLU A 84 -6.77 3.78 15.15
CA GLU A 84 -6.71 4.82 14.12
C GLU A 84 -7.05 6.19 14.69
N PHE A 85 -6.78 7.24 13.91
CA PHE A 85 -7.06 8.62 14.32
C PHE A 85 -8.55 8.87 14.67
N ASP A 86 -9.46 8.14 14.03
CA ASP A 86 -10.90 8.23 14.26
C ASP A 86 -11.40 7.35 15.43
N GLY A 87 -10.48 6.67 16.14
CA GLY A 87 -10.79 5.80 17.26
C GLY A 87 -11.21 4.38 16.87
N SER A 88 -11.28 4.06 15.57
CA SER A 88 -11.49 2.69 15.11
C SER A 88 -10.25 1.82 15.30
N ARG A 89 -10.41 0.49 15.36
CA ARG A 89 -9.27 -0.43 15.43
C ARG A 89 -8.69 -0.62 14.04
N HIS A 90 -7.35 -0.54 13.94
CA HIS A 90 -6.64 -0.84 12.71
C HIS A 90 -6.86 -2.30 12.32
N SER A 91 -7.14 -2.57 11.06
CA SER A 91 -7.51 -3.91 10.60
C SER A 91 -6.28 -4.82 10.48
N ARG A 92 -6.38 -6.04 11.04
CA ARG A 92 -5.31 -7.04 10.90
C ARG A 92 -5.08 -7.47 9.44
N PHE A 93 -6.11 -7.38 8.60
CA PHE A 93 -5.96 -7.63 7.16
C PHE A 93 -4.97 -6.64 6.50
N TRP A 94 -4.98 -5.38 6.94
CA TRP A 94 -4.04 -4.38 6.41
C TRP A 94 -2.60 -4.69 6.81
N ASP A 95 -2.37 -5.15 8.04
CA ASP A 95 -1.04 -5.66 8.46
C ASP A 95 -0.59 -6.81 7.57
N ILE A 96 -1.44 -7.84 7.40
CA ILE A 96 -1.15 -9.03 6.58
C ILE A 96 -0.81 -8.62 5.15
N ALA A 97 -1.60 -7.73 4.57
CA ALA A 97 -1.36 -7.25 3.22
C ALA A 97 -0.01 -6.51 3.12
N TRP A 98 0.39 -5.74 4.13
CA TRP A 98 1.71 -5.09 4.16
C TRP A 98 2.86 -6.09 4.27
N PHE A 99 2.73 -7.13 5.10
CA PHE A 99 3.69 -8.24 5.10
C PHE A 99 3.79 -8.88 3.72
N ASN A 100 2.65 -9.16 3.07
CA ASN A 100 2.59 -9.76 1.75
C ASN A 100 3.20 -8.89 0.65
N ASP A 101 2.97 -7.57 0.67
CA ASP A 101 3.64 -6.66 -0.26
C ASP A 101 5.16 -6.76 -0.12
N THR A 102 5.65 -6.78 1.13
CA THR A 102 7.09 -6.89 1.41
C THR A 102 7.64 -8.25 0.98
N LEU A 103 6.87 -9.32 1.14
CA LEU A 103 7.23 -10.68 0.71
C LEU A 103 7.04 -10.92 -0.80
N ALA A 104 6.42 -9.97 -1.53
CA ALA A 104 5.94 -10.11 -2.90
C ALA A 104 4.96 -11.30 -3.10
N ASP A 105 4.07 -11.51 -2.13
CA ASP A 105 3.10 -12.62 -2.10
C ASP A 105 1.65 -12.11 -2.19
N SER A 106 1.28 -11.59 -3.36
CA SER A 106 -0.09 -11.09 -3.59
C SER A 106 -1.14 -12.19 -3.56
N ARG A 107 -0.74 -13.44 -3.85
CA ARG A 107 -1.62 -14.61 -3.74
C ARG A 107 -2.12 -14.81 -2.31
N SER A 108 -1.25 -14.70 -1.31
CA SER A 108 -1.65 -14.78 0.09
C SER A 108 -2.69 -13.70 0.45
N THR A 109 -2.52 -12.46 -0.02
CA THR A 109 -3.50 -11.39 0.19
C THR A 109 -4.87 -11.75 -0.41
N TYR A 110 -4.89 -12.31 -1.62
CA TYR A 110 -6.12 -12.78 -2.26
C TYR A 110 -6.80 -13.93 -1.48
N GLU A 111 -6.04 -14.94 -1.06
CA GLU A 111 -6.57 -16.10 -0.34
C GLU A 111 -7.14 -15.70 1.04
N VAL A 112 -6.47 -14.79 1.75
CA VAL A 112 -6.95 -14.22 3.01
C VAL A 112 -8.22 -13.39 2.79
N PHE A 113 -8.27 -12.60 1.72
CA PHE A 113 -9.48 -11.83 1.38
C PHE A 113 -10.68 -12.75 1.09
N LEU A 114 -10.47 -13.83 0.33
CA LEU A 114 -11.51 -14.82 0.08
C LEU A 114 -11.98 -15.53 1.36
N HIS A 115 -11.09 -15.74 2.33
CA HIS A 115 -11.48 -16.26 3.64
C HIS A 115 -12.41 -15.28 4.36
N LEU A 116 -12.03 -14.00 4.44
CA LEU A 116 -12.89 -12.96 5.03
C LEU A 116 -14.22 -12.83 4.30
N LEU A 117 -14.23 -12.88 2.97
CA LEU A 117 -15.46 -12.79 2.19
C LEU A 117 -16.45 -13.90 2.54
N ARG A 118 -15.97 -15.10 2.90
CA ARG A 118 -16.82 -16.21 3.33
C ARG A 118 -17.20 -16.16 4.81
N ALA A 119 -16.28 -15.74 5.67
CA ALA A 119 -16.46 -15.78 7.12
C ALA A 119 -17.16 -14.52 7.67
N THR A 120 -16.79 -13.34 7.17
CA THR A 120 -17.20 -12.01 7.64
C THR A 120 -17.27 -11.01 6.47
N PRO A 121 -18.30 -11.11 5.60
CA PRO A 121 -18.42 -10.29 4.39
C PRO A 121 -18.34 -8.78 4.62
N GLU A 122 -18.84 -8.30 5.77
CA GLU A 122 -18.77 -6.91 6.19
C GLU A 122 -17.33 -6.44 6.44
N VAL A 123 -16.47 -7.30 7.00
CA VAL A 123 -15.04 -7.02 7.19
C VAL A 123 -14.34 -7.02 5.83
N ALA A 124 -14.65 -7.99 4.97
CA ALA A 124 -14.12 -8.04 3.61
C ALA A 124 -14.46 -6.76 2.83
N ALA A 125 -15.70 -6.28 2.92
CA ALA A 125 -16.12 -5.04 2.25
C ALA A 125 -15.27 -3.83 2.68
N ARG A 126 -15.00 -3.67 3.98
CA ARG A 126 -14.11 -2.60 4.49
C ARG A 126 -12.66 -2.73 4.02
N CYS A 127 -12.20 -3.96 3.82
CA CYS A 127 -10.82 -4.26 3.41
C CYS A 127 -10.64 -4.33 1.89
N SER A 128 -11.72 -4.23 1.12
CA SER A 128 -11.74 -4.49 -0.31
C SER A 128 -10.76 -3.62 -1.09
N SER A 129 -10.70 -2.32 -0.79
CA SER A 129 -9.78 -1.38 -1.44
C SER A 129 -8.32 -1.83 -1.36
N ARG A 130 -7.93 -2.44 -0.23
CA ARG A 130 -6.58 -2.97 -0.01
C ARG A 130 -6.32 -4.29 -0.75
N ALA A 131 -7.35 -5.11 -0.92
CA ALA A 131 -7.27 -6.40 -1.60
C ALA A 131 -7.30 -6.28 -3.13
N LEU A 132 -7.88 -5.21 -3.67
CA LEU A 132 -8.12 -5.05 -5.11
C LEU A 132 -6.91 -5.33 -6.01
N PRO A 133 -5.69 -4.81 -5.75
CA PRO A 133 -4.52 -5.13 -6.56
C PRO A 133 -4.24 -6.64 -6.61
N ALA A 134 -4.26 -7.31 -5.46
CA ALA A 134 -4.06 -8.75 -5.38
C ALA A 134 -5.15 -9.54 -6.10
N ILE A 135 -6.43 -9.15 -5.97
CA ILE A 135 -7.55 -9.80 -6.67
C ILE A 135 -7.35 -9.71 -8.21
N VAL A 136 -6.95 -8.53 -8.70
CA VAL A 136 -6.68 -8.30 -10.13
C VAL A 136 -5.47 -9.10 -10.61
N GLU A 137 -4.39 -9.17 -9.82
CA GLU A 137 -3.19 -9.95 -10.14
C GLU A 137 -3.46 -11.46 -10.21
N GLN A 138 -4.36 -11.96 -9.36
CA GLN A 138 -4.81 -13.37 -9.42
C GLN A 138 -5.85 -13.62 -10.52
N GLY A 139 -6.25 -12.59 -11.29
CA GLY A 139 -7.13 -12.72 -12.44
C GLY A 139 -8.62 -12.84 -12.11
N ASP A 140 -9.02 -12.58 -10.87
CA ASP A 140 -10.44 -12.63 -10.46
C ASP A 140 -11.13 -11.28 -10.78
N TYR A 141 -11.22 -10.99 -12.07
CA TYR A 141 -11.71 -9.71 -12.57
C TYR A 141 -13.19 -9.47 -12.28
N ALA A 142 -13.99 -10.54 -12.12
CA ALA A 142 -15.38 -10.45 -11.74
C ALA A 142 -15.52 -9.94 -10.30
N LEU A 143 -14.76 -10.53 -9.36
CA LEU A 143 -14.72 -10.09 -7.97
C LEU A 143 -14.15 -8.67 -7.85
N ALA A 144 -13.05 -8.38 -8.54
CA ALA A 144 -12.47 -7.04 -8.53
C ALA A 144 -13.44 -6.00 -9.10
N GLY A 145 -14.17 -6.34 -10.16
CA GLY A 145 -15.17 -5.45 -10.77
C GLY A 145 -16.36 -5.15 -9.87
N HIS A 146 -16.67 -6.02 -8.90
CA HIS A 146 -17.70 -5.79 -7.89
C HIS A 146 -17.26 -4.76 -6.83
N TYR A 147 -15.98 -4.81 -6.43
CA TYR A 147 -15.47 -3.98 -5.34
C TYR A 147 -14.80 -2.67 -5.79
N LEU A 148 -14.30 -2.58 -7.02
CA LEU A 148 -13.67 -1.36 -7.51
C LEU A 148 -14.75 -0.31 -7.86
N PRO A 149 -14.78 0.85 -7.18
CA PRO A 149 -15.68 1.95 -7.54
C PRO A 149 -15.42 2.47 -8.96
N ASP A 150 -16.38 3.19 -9.53
CA ASP A 150 -16.14 3.87 -10.81
C ASP A 150 -15.07 4.97 -10.64
N PRO A 151 -13.88 4.86 -11.26
CA PRO A 151 -12.84 5.88 -11.13
C PRO A 151 -13.31 7.25 -11.62
N LEU A 152 -14.20 7.31 -12.63
CA LEU A 152 -14.65 8.59 -13.19
C LEU A 152 -15.47 9.42 -12.19
N ALA A 153 -16.07 8.79 -11.19
CA ALA A 153 -16.79 9.50 -10.12
C ALA A 153 -15.89 10.41 -9.28
N ARG A 154 -14.56 10.19 -9.28
CA ARG A 154 -13.59 10.96 -8.50
C ARG A 154 -13.07 12.21 -9.23
N LEU A 155 -13.39 12.38 -10.52
CA LEU A 155 -12.87 13.48 -11.34
C LEU A 155 -13.26 14.86 -10.80
N GLY A 156 -14.53 15.03 -10.39
CA GLY A 156 -15.00 16.30 -9.86
C GLY A 156 -14.23 16.74 -8.61
N GLU A 157 -13.97 15.81 -7.68
CA GLU A 157 -13.20 16.07 -6.47
C GLU A 157 -11.73 16.39 -6.81
N LEU A 158 -11.11 15.62 -7.72
CA LEU A 158 -9.73 15.86 -8.16
C LEU A 158 -9.57 17.25 -8.79
N ASN A 159 -10.46 17.64 -9.70
CA ASN A 159 -10.43 18.94 -10.36
C ASN A 159 -10.70 20.08 -9.35
N ALA A 160 -11.65 19.91 -8.43
CA ALA A 160 -11.92 20.90 -7.38
C ALA A 160 -10.71 21.09 -6.46
N THR A 161 -10.06 20.01 -6.03
CA THR A 161 -8.84 20.08 -5.19
C THR A 161 -7.68 20.74 -5.92
N ALA A 162 -7.54 20.52 -7.23
CA ALA A 162 -6.51 21.13 -8.05
C ALA A 162 -6.57 22.67 -8.10
N GLN A 163 -7.72 23.29 -7.79
CA GLN A 163 -7.88 24.75 -7.79
C GLN A 163 -7.20 25.44 -6.59
N TRP A 164 -6.97 24.73 -5.49
CA TRP A 164 -6.48 25.32 -4.25
C TRP A 164 -5.33 24.56 -3.58
N SER A 165 -5.16 23.27 -3.90
CA SER A 165 -4.08 22.45 -3.35
C SER A 165 -2.92 22.38 -4.35
N PRO A 166 -1.68 22.77 -3.98
CA PRO A 166 -0.55 22.62 -4.87
C PRO A 166 -0.22 21.12 -5.05
N LEU A 167 0.22 20.76 -6.26
CA LEU A 167 0.71 19.40 -6.55
C LEU A 167 1.90 19.05 -5.64
N LEU A 168 2.84 19.98 -5.52
CA LEU A 168 4.04 19.88 -4.70
C LEU A 168 4.04 21.02 -3.66
N PRO A 169 3.50 20.81 -2.45
CA PRO A 169 3.48 21.83 -1.42
C PRO A 169 4.89 22.15 -0.90
N ALA A 170 5.07 23.37 -0.38
CA ALA A 170 6.30 23.75 0.31
C ALA A 170 6.34 23.22 1.76
N GLY A 171 7.55 23.04 2.28
CA GLY A 171 7.79 22.63 3.67
C GLY A 171 7.34 21.20 3.96
N SER A 172 6.98 20.92 5.21
CA SER A 172 6.59 19.58 5.69
C SER A 172 5.12 19.21 5.43
N ARG A 173 4.41 19.97 4.57
CA ARG A 173 3.00 19.70 4.26
C ARG A 173 2.87 18.46 3.39
N ALA A 174 1.87 17.62 3.68
CA ALA A 174 1.59 16.44 2.88
C ALA A 174 1.12 16.82 1.45
N PRO A 175 1.62 16.15 0.40
CA PRO A 175 1.26 16.44 -1.00
C PRO A 175 -0.13 15.85 -1.35
N HIS A 176 -1.18 16.44 -0.78
CA HIS A 176 -2.56 15.91 -0.87
C HIS A 176 -3.05 15.73 -2.32
N LEU A 177 -2.87 16.74 -3.19
CA LEU A 177 -3.27 16.64 -4.59
C LEU A 177 -2.53 15.52 -5.32
N ALA A 178 -1.23 15.35 -5.09
CA ALA A 178 -0.45 14.28 -5.70
C ALA A 178 -0.91 12.89 -5.22
N ALA A 179 -1.28 12.76 -3.94
CA ALA A 179 -1.85 11.53 -3.41
C ALA A 179 -3.21 11.20 -4.05
N MET A 180 -4.08 12.20 -4.23
CA MET A 180 -5.36 12.02 -4.94
C MET A 180 -5.14 11.60 -6.40
N LEU A 181 -4.21 12.23 -7.11
CA LEU A 181 -3.87 11.89 -8.49
C LEU A 181 -3.31 10.46 -8.60
N THR A 182 -2.45 10.06 -7.65
CA THR A 182 -1.92 8.69 -7.57
C THR A 182 -3.04 7.68 -7.37
N GLY A 183 -3.96 7.94 -6.43
CA GLY A 183 -5.13 7.09 -6.22
C GLY A 183 -6.02 6.99 -7.46
N TYR A 184 -6.32 8.12 -8.10
CA TYR A 184 -7.14 8.16 -9.32
C TYR A 184 -6.51 7.36 -10.48
N THR A 185 -5.21 7.54 -10.73
CA THR A 185 -4.51 6.80 -11.79
C THR A 185 -4.40 5.30 -11.48
N ASN A 186 -4.24 4.93 -10.21
CA ASN A 186 -4.29 3.53 -9.79
C ASN A 186 -5.67 2.90 -10.04
N ASP A 187 -6.75 3.60 -9.69
CA ASP A 187 -8.11 3.11 -9.95
C ASP A 187 -8.38 2.97 -11.46
N LEU A 188 -7.94 3.93 -12.29
CA LEU A 188 -8.03 3.82 -13.75
C LEU A 188 -7.27 2.60 -14.27
N ARG A 189 -6.06 2.33 -13.76
CA ARG A 189 -5.24 1.18 -14.14
C ARG A 189 -5.92 -0.14 -13.76
N LEU A 190 -6.39 -0.26 -12.51
CA LEU A 190 -7.11 -1.44 -12.04
C LEU A 190 -8.39 -1.68 -12.83
N ARG A 191 -9.19 -0.63 -13.07
CA ARG A 191 -10.43 -0.75 -13.85
C ARG A 191 -10.16 -1.15 -15.29
N SER A 192 -9.12 -0.61 -15.90
CA SER A 192 -8.70 -0.99 -17.26
C SER A 192 -8.27 -2.45 -17.31
N ALA A 193 -7.48 -2.92 -16.32
CA ALA A 193 -7.08 -4.33 -16.21
C ALA A 193 -8.29 -5.26 -16.04
N ILE A 194 -9.25 -4.89 -15.19
CA ILE A 194 -10.51 -5.62 -15.00
C ILE A 194 -11.30 -5.71 -16.31
N LEU A 195 -11.49 -4.59 -17.01
CA LEU A 195 -12.22 -4.56 -18.27
C LEU A 195 -11.53 -5.43 -19.34
N HIS A 196 -10.20 -5.36 -19.45
CA HIS A 196 -9.44 -6.23 -20.33
C HIS A 196 -9.58 -7.71 -19.97
N GLY A 197 -9.47 -8.05 -18.69
CA GLY A 197 -9.64 -9.40 -18.18
C GLY A 197 -11.04 -9.98 -18.42
N LEU A 198 -12.06 -9.12 -18.50
CA LEU A 198 -13.44 -9.46 -18.86
C LEU A 198 -13.71 -9.42 -20.39
N GLY A 199 -12.69 -9.19 -21.22
CA GLY A 199 -12.84 -9.09 -22.69
C GLY A 199 -13.43 -7.77 -23.21
N ARG A 200 -13.62 -6.77 -22.33
CA ARG A 200 -14.24 -5.47 -22.63
C ARG A 200 -13.19 -4.44 -23.09
N HIS A 201 -12.38 -4.79 -24.08
CA HIS A 201 -11.22 -3.99 -24.49
C HIS A 201 -11.57 -2.58 -25.00
N ALA A 202 -12.68 -2.44 -25.74
CA ALA A 202 -13.15 -1.14 -26.24
C ALA A 202 -13.51 -0.20 -25.08
N GLU A 203 -14.12 -0.73 -24.02
CA GLU A 203 -14.50 0.04 -22.85
C GLU A 203 -13.28 0.43 -22.01
N ALA A 204 -12.26 -0.44 -21.92
CA ALA A 204 -10.98 -0.09 -21.29
C ALA A 204 -10.29 1.07 -22.03
N ALA A 205 -10.27 1.03 -23.37
CA ALA A 205 -9.71 2.11 -24.17
C ALA A 205 -10.49 3.44 -24.00
N ALA A 206 -11.83 3.36 -24.04
CA ALA A 206 -12.70 4.52 -23.84
C ALA A 206 -12.56 5.11 -22.42
N LEU A 207 -12.39 4.27 -21.40
CA LEU A 207 -12.18 4.68 -20.02
C LEU A 207 -10.89 5.50 -19.89
N ARG A 208 -9.78 5.05 -20.47
CA ARG A 208 -8.51 5.78 -20.42
C ARG A 208 -8.63 7.15 -21.08
N VAL A 209 -9.23 7.21 -22.28
CA VAL A 209 -9.42 8.46 -23.02
C VAL A 209 -10.31 9.43 -22.23
N THR A 210 -11.47 8.95 -21.76
CA THR A 210 -12.42 9.76 -20.98
C THR A 210 -11.80 10.23 -19.67
N GLY A 211 -11.10 9.36 -18.95
CA GLY A 211 -10.48 9.69 -17.68
C GLY A 211 -9.41 10.78 -17.81
N LEU A 212 -8.52 10.68 -18.79
CA LEU A 212 -7.51 11.71 -19.04
C LEU A 212 -8.13 13.01 -19.55
N ALA A 213 -9.10 12.95 -20.46
CA ALA A 213 -9.79 14.14 -20.97
C ALA A 213 -10.57 14.88 -19.87
N GLY A 214 -11.05 14.16 -18.85
CA GLY A 214 -11.79 14.73 -17.72
C GLY A 214 -10.94 15.48 -16.69
N ILE A 215 -9.62 15.28 -16.66
CA ILE A 215 -8.72 16.09 -15.81
C ILE A 215 -8.62 17.48 -16.43
N GLU A 216 -8.97 18.55 -15.71
CA GLU A 216 -9.01 19.91 -16.26
C GLU A 216 -7.62 20.52 -16.47
N SER A 217 -6.74 20.36 -15.48
CA SER A 217 -5.37 20.86 -15.53
C SER A 217 -4.51 20.06 -16.51
N GLU A 218 -3.86 20.75 -17.46
CA GLU A 218 -2.96 20.14 -18.42
C GLU A 218 -1.73 19.51 -17.76
N GLU A 219 -1.18 20.15 -16.73
CA GLU A 219 -0.06 19.62 -15.94
C GLU A 219 -0.43 18.30 -15.25
N LEU A 220 -1.59 18.27 -14.58
CA LEU A 220 -2.07 17.05 -13.92
C LEU A 220 -2.39 15.95 -14.93
N ARG A 221 -2.95 16.31 -16.10
CA ARG A 221 -3.24 15.36 -17.17
C ARG A 221 -1.98 14.72 -17.73
N ALA A 222 -0.94 15.51 -18.00
CA ALA A 222 0.35 15.01 -18.48
C ALA A 222 1.02 14.10 -17.44
N LEU A 223 0.96 14.48 -16.16
CA LEU A 223 1.49 13.65 -15.09
C LEU A 223 0.69 12.35 -14.90
N ALA A 224 -0.64 12.40 -15.01
CA ALA A 224 -1.49 11.21 -14.96
C ALA A 224 -1.17 10.25 -16.12
N GLU A 225 -0.98 10.77 -17.33
CA GLU A 225 -0.60 9.96 -18.49
C GLU A 225 0.74 9.26 -18.27
N ARG A 226 1.75 10.00 -17.76
CA ARG A 226 3.04 9.43 -17.37
C ARG A 226 2.88 8.35 -16.31
N ASN A 227 2.08 8.60 -15.26
CA ASN A 227 1.87 7.64 -14.19
C ASN A 227 1.16 6.36 -14.65
N LEU A 228 0.24 6.47 -15.61
CA LEU A 228 -0.40 5.30 -16.20
C LEU A 228 0.55 4.47 -17.07
N ALA A 229 1.63 5.07 -17.59
CA ALA A 229 2.68 4.36 -18.32
C ALA A 229 3.78 3.81 -17.39
N ASP A 230 4.06 4.51 -16.30
CA ASP A 230 5.07 4.20 -15.29
C ASP A 230 4.46 4.48 -13.89
N PRO A 231 3.95 3.44 -13.19
CA PRO A 231 3.16 3.59 -11.96
C PRO A 231 3.80 4.37 -10.80
N ASP A 232 5.11 4.62 -10.87
CA ASP A 232 5.88 5.33 -9.84
C ASP A 232 6.26 6.77 -10.24
N ALA A 233 5.81 7.26 -11.39
CA ALA A 233 6.17 8.60 -11.89
C ALA A 233 5.80 9.72 -10.91
N ILE A 234 4.62 9.65 -10.29
CA ILE A 234 4.21 10.65 -9.28
C ILE A 234 5.03 10.49 -7.99
N GLY A 235 5.24 9.24 -7.55
CA GLY A 235 6.01 8.96 -6.33
C GLY A 235 7.45 9.48 -6.41
N ARG A 236 8.13 9.27 -7.55
CA ARG A 236 9.48 9.81 -7.80
C ARG A 236 9.49 11.34 -7.81
N LEU A 237 8.52 11.98 -8.45
CA LEU A 237 8.41 13.44 -8.46
C LEU A 237 8.28 14.01 -7.03
N ILE A 238 7.47 13.38 -6.18
CA ILE A 238 7.33 13.77 -4.77
C ILE A 238 8.66 13.60 -4.02
N GLY A 239 9.34 12.46 -4.22
CA GLY A 239 10.62 12.18 -3.57
C GLY A 239 11.71 13.18 -3.96
N GLU A 240 11.83 13.49 -5.25
CA GLU A 240 12.77 14.49 -5.78
C GLU A 240 12.49 15.88 -5.19
N HIS A 241 11.23 16.29 -5.12
CA HIS A 241 10.83 17.55 -4.51
C HIS A 241 11.20 17.61 -3.03
N GLN A 242 10.93 16.55 -2.26
CA GLN A 242 11.28 16.50 -0.84
C GLN A 242 12.78 16.62 -0.58
N VAL A 243 13.62 16.04 -1.44
CA VAL A 243 15.09 16.16 -1.35
C VAL A 243 15.55 17.59 -1.68
N SER A 244 14.81 18.31 -2.53
CA SER A 244 15.13 19.69 -2.91
C SER A 244 14.74 20.75 -1.88
N LEU A 245 13.87 20.41 -0.92
CA LEU A 245 13.42 21.35 0.10
C LEU A 245 14.55 21.65 1.10
N PRO A 246 14.68 22.91 1.56
CA PRO A 246 15.62 23.25 2.61
C PRO A 246 15.30 22.46 3.90
N PRO A 247 16.30 22.12 4.72
CA PRO A 247 16.05 21.43 5.98
C PRO A 247 15.10 22.26 6.84
N PRO A 248 14.19 21.62 7.60
CA PRO A 248 13.30 22.34 8.49
C PRO A 248 14.12 23.19 9.46
N THR A 249 13.87 24.50 9.46
CA THR A 249 14.40 25.40 10.50
C THR A 249 13.77 25.01 11.83
N GLU A 250 14.61 24.55 12.76
CA GLU A 250 14.26 24.31 14.17
C GLU A 250 13.76 25.58 14.88
#